data_AF-A0A8B6CMV2-F1
#
_entry.id   AF-A0A8B6CMV2-F1
#
_cell.length_a   1.000
_cell.length_b   1.000
_cell.length_c   1.000
_cell.angle_alpha   90.00
_cell.angle_beta   90.00
_cell.angle_gamma   90.00
#
_symmetry.space_group_name_H-M   'P 1'
#
loop_
_entity.id
_entity.type
_entity.pdbx_description
1 polymer ?
#
loop_
_entity_poly.entity_id
_entity_poly.type
_entity_poly.pdbx_seq_one_letter_code
_entity_poly.pdbx_strand_id
1 'polypeptide(L)'
;MVVCHQAVMRCLLAYFQDKSAEDLPYLKVPLHTVIKLTPVAYGCRVEYISQNIEAVNTHRDKPGDVCRKRSTAEALSTVPPHY
;
A
#
# COMPACT_ATOMS: atom_id res chain seq x y z
N MET A 1 10.21 -13.18 -10.76
CA MET A 1 8.99 -12.35 -10.64
C MET A 1 8.17 -12.88 -9.49
N VAL A 2 7.62 -12.01 -8.63
CA VAL A 2 6.78 -12.40 -7.48
C VAL A 2 5.37 -11.89 -7.73
N VAL A 3 4.38 -12.79 -7.78
CA VAL A 3 2.95 -12.45 -7.79
C VAL A 3 2.42 -12.73 -6.40
N CYS A 4 1.89 -11.71 -5.74
CA CYS A 4 1.46 -11.81 -4.35
C CYS A 4 0.29 -10.85 -4.06
N HIS A 5 0.01 -10.64 -2.78
CA HIS A 5 -1.16 -9.94 -2.28
C HIS A 5 -0.75 -8.60 -1.67
N GLN A 6 -1.68 -7.68 -1.48
CA GLN A 6 -1.41 -6.32 -0.96
C GLN A 6 -0.58 -6.33 0.33
N ALA A 7 -0.96 -7.12 1.34
CA ALA A 7 -0.22 -7.17 2.61
C ALA A 7 1.19 -7.76 2.48
N VAL A 8 1.33 -8.85 1.71
CA VAL A 8 2.64 -9.49 1.47
C VAL A 8 3.56 -8.54 0.71
N MET A 9 3.04 -7.85 -0.31
CA MET A 9 3.81 -6.89 -1.09
C MET A 9 4.27 -5.70 -0.26
N ARG A 10 3.45 -5.22 0.69
CA ARG A 10 3.86 -4.19 1.66
C ARG A 10 5.08 -4.61 2.47
N CYS A 11 5.11 -5.85 2.97
CA CYS A 11 6.26 -6.37 3.71
C CYS A 11 7.54 -6.41 2.85
N LEU A 12 7.42 -6.89 1.60
CA LEU A 12 8.55 -6.93 0.67
C LEU A 12 9.06 -5.52 0.33
N LEU A 13 8.14 -4.60 0.02
CA LEU A 13 8.48 -3.21 -0.28
C LEU A 13 9.11 -2.49 0.90
N ALA A 14 8.64 -2.74 2.12
CA ALA A 14 9.22 -2.16 3.33
C ALA A 14 10.65 -2.65 3.55
N TYR A 15 10.92 -3.94 3.33
CA TYR A 15 12.26 -4.50 3.42
C TYR A 15 13.23 -3.85 2.42
N PHE A 16 12.85 -3.76 1.14
CA PHE A 16 13.75 -3.21 0.11
C PHE A 16 13.89 -1.68 0.16
N GLN A 17 12.91 -0.95 0.70
CA GLN A 17 12.95 0.51 0.81
C GLN A 17 13.31 1.00 2.22
N ASP A 18 13.72 0.10 3.12
CA ASP A 18 14.08 0.40 4.51
C ASP A 18 12.99 1.21 5.24
N LYS A 19 11.74 0.73 5.18
CA LYS A 19 10.58 1.37 5.83
C LYS A 19 10.33 0.81 7.22
N SER A 20 9.89 1.68 8.11
CA SER A 20 9.56 1.32 9.48
C SER A 20 8.36 0.36 9.56
N ALA A 21 8.24 -0.33 10.69
CA ALA A 21 7.07 -1.16 10.98
C ALA A 21 5.76 -0.34 11.10
N GLU A 22 5.86 0.96 11.39
CA GLU A 22 4.70 1.86 11.45
C GLU A 22 4.20 2.23 10.06
N ASP A 23 5.11 2.39 9.09
CA ASP A 23 4.79 2.75 7.71
C ASP A 23 4.37 1.55 6.85
N LEU A 24 4.98 0.37 7.10
CA LEU A 24 4.76 -0.86 6.33
C LEU A 24 3.27 -1.15 6.06
N PRO A 25 2.36 -1.11 7.07
CA PRO A 25 0.95 -1.42 6.86
C PRO A 25 0.24 -0.45 5.90
N TYR A 26 0.81 0.74 5.68
CA TYR A 26 0.23 1.83 4.91
C TYR A 26 0.97 2.10 3.60
N LEU A 27 1.92 1.24 3.19
CA LEU A 27 2.51 1.36 1.85
C LEU A 27 1.44 1.12 0.76
N LYS A 28 1.50 1.92 -0.31
CA LYS A 28 0.59 1.81 -1.45
C LYS A 28 1.06 0.69 -2.38
N VAL A 29 0.15 -0.23 -2.68
CA VAL A 29 0.34 -1.33 -3.63
C VAL A 29 -0.87 -1.34 -4.55
N PRO A 30 -0.87 -0.51 -5.60
CA PRO A 30 -1.99 -0.45 -6.53
C PRO A 30 -2.13 -1.76 -7.32
N LEU A 31 -3.38 -2.13 -7.64
CA LEU A 31 -3.66 -3.25 -8.53
C LEU A 31 -3.15 -2.98 -9.95
N HIS A 32 -2.95 -4.04 -10.72
CA HIS A 32 -2.50 -4.01 -12.12
C HIS A 32 -1.26 -3.13 -12.38
N THR A 33 -0.39 -3.01 -11.38
CA THR A 33 0.84 -2.23 -11.45
C THR A 33 2.02 -3.11 -11.10
N VAL A 34 2.98 -3.22 -12.01
CA VAL A 34 4.25 -3.90 -11.74
C VAL A 34 5.16 -2.94 -11.01
N ILE A 35 5.68 -3.34 -9.85
CA ILE A 35 6.63 -2.54 -9.08
C ILE A 35 8.02 -3.11 -9.32
N LYS A 36 8.83 -2.38 -10.08
CA LYS A 36 10.21 -2.76 -10.41
C LYS A 36 11.15 -2.18 -9.34
N LEU A 37 11.87 -3.07 -8.69
CA LEU A 37 12.89 -2.75 -7.69
C LEU A 37 14.27 -2.89 -8.33
N THR A 38 15.07 -1.83 -8.30
CA THR A 38 16.45 -1.83 -8.78
C THR A 38 17.38 -1.52 -7.60
N PRO A 39 18.02 -2.55 -7.00
CA PRO A 39 19.02 -2.34 -5.95
C PRO A 39 20.15 -1.44 -6.45
N VAL A 40 20.56 -0.49 -5.63
CA VAL A 40 21.69 0.42 -5.87
C VAL A 40 22.55 0.49 -4.62
N ALA A 41 23.73 1.11 -4.70
CA ALA A 41 24.54 1.32 -3.50
C ALA A 41 23.73 2.11 -2.45
N TYR A 42 23.61 1.55 -1.24
CA TYR A 42 22.90 2.14 -0.09
C TYR A 42 21.40 2.41 -0.31
N GLY A 43 20.73 1.69 -1.22
CA GLY A 43 19.28 1.83 -1.38
C GLY A 43 18.66 0.98 -2.46
N CYS A 44 17.38 1.26 -2.76
CA CYS A 44 16.64 0.60 -3.82
C CYS A 44 15.79 1.62 -4.57
N ARG A 45 15.98 1.71 -5.89
CA ARG A 45 15.11 2.53 -6.75
C ARG A 45 13.83 1.76 -7.05
N VAL A 46 12.69 2.45 -6.95
CA VAL A 46 11.36 1.89 -7.18
C VAL A 46 10.71 2.57 -8.38
N GLU A 47 10.25 1.77 -9.33
CA GLU A 47 9.52 2.24 -10.51
C GLU A 47 8.15 1.54 -10.55
N TYR A 48 7.08 2.32 -10.72
CA TYR A 48 5.71 1.81 -10.82
C TYR A 48 5.28 1.80 -12.28
N ILE A 49 4.95 0.62 -12.81
CA ILE A 49 4.62 0.42 -14.21
C ILE A 49 3.17 -0.07 -14.28
N SER A 50 2.24 0.87 -14.49
CA SER A 50 0.83 0.55 -14.72
C SER A 50 0.68 -0.27 -16.00
N GLN A 51 -0.16 -1.31 -15.94
CA GLN A 51 -0.51 -2.11 -17.12
C GLN A 51 -1.68 -1.51 -17.92
N ASN A 52 -2.15 -0.31 -17.57
CA ASN A 52 -3.27 0.37 -18.22
C ASN A 52 -4.58 -0.46 -18.25
N ILE A 53 -4.80 -1.25 -17.20
CA ILE A 53 -6.05 -1.99 -16.97
C ILE A 53 -6.67 -1.45 -15.69
N GLU A 54 -7.89 -0.94 -15.78
CA GLU A 54 -8.60 -0.38 -14.62
C GLU A 54 -8.84 -1.45 -13.53
N ALA A 55 -8.82 -1.00 -12.28
CA ALA A 55 -9.09 -1.81 -11.11
C ALA A 55 -9.61 -0.95 -9.97
N VAL A 56 -10.35 -1.56 -9.05
CA VAL A 56 -10.81 -0.89 -7.82
C VAL A 56 -9.63 -0.47 -6.95
N ASN A 57 -9.82 0.57 -6.13
CA ASN A 57 -8.85 0.93 -5.10
C ASN A 57 -9.12 0.11 -3.84
N THR A 58 -8.11 -0.61 -3.36
CA THR A 58 -8.16 -1.41 -2.13
C THR A 58 -7.31 -0.80 -1.00
N HIS A 59 -6.72 0.36 -1.23
CA HIS A 59 -5.97 1.09 -0.22
C HIS A 59 -6.92 1.85 0.71
N ARG A 60 -6.75 1.64 2.02
CA ARG A 60 -7.47 2.36 3.07
C ARG A 60 -6.47 3.09 3.95
N ASP A 61 -6.53 4.41 3.94
CA ASP A 61 -5.69 5.26 4.79
C ASP A 61 -6.08 5.12 6.26
N LYS A 62 -5.15 5.45 7.16
CA LYS A 62 -5.43 5.52 8.59
C LYS A 62 -6.45 6.65 8.85
N PRO A 63 -7.62 6.37 9.45
CA PRO A 63 -8.58 7.42 9.81
C PRO A 63 -7.95 8.42 10.78
N GLY A 64 -8.38 9.69 10.71
CA GLY A 64 -7.89 10.74 11.60
C GLY A 64 -8.21 10.46 13.07
N ASP A 65 -9.44 10.06 13.37
CA ASP A 65 -9.83 9.59 14.70
C ASP A 65 -9.76 8.06 14.78
N VAL A 66 -8.95 7.54 15.71
CA VAL A 66 -8.81 6.10 16.03
C VAL A 66 -9.29 5.76 17.45
N CYS A 67 -9.95 6.71 18.13
CA CYS A 67 -10.52 6.51 19.44
C CYS A 67 -11.54 5.36 19.44
N ARG A 68 -11.58 4.59 20.53
CA ARG A 68 -12.54 3.48 20.68
C ARG A 68 -13.99 3.94 20.69
N LYS A 69 -14.25 5.20 21.05
CA LYS A 69 -15.59 5.79 21.17
C LYS A 69 -16.06 6.53 19.91
N ARG A 70 -15.27 6.54 18.84
CA ARG A 70 -15.62 7.21 17.58
C ARG A 70 -16.88 6.62 16.96
N SER A 71 -17.58 7.43 16.17
CA SER A 71 -18.72 6.97 15.40
C SER A 71 -18.32 6.02 14.26
N THR A 72 -19.26 5.23 13.78
CA THR A 72 -19.05 4.35 12.63
C THR A 72 -18.74 5.15 11.35
N ALA A 73 -19.37 6.31 11.17
CA ALA A 73 -19.10 7.19 10.03
C ALA A 73 -17.64 7.68 10.02
N GLU A 74 -17.13 8.13 11.17
CA GLU A 74 -15.72 8.55 11.31
C GLU A 74 -14.76 7.39 11.06
N ALA A 75 -15.08 6.20 11.56
CA ALA A 75 -14.26 5.00 11.35
C ALA A 75 -14.20 4.59 9.88
N LEU A 76 -15.29 4.75 9.11
CA LEU A 76 -15.38 4.33 7.71
C LEU A 76 -15.01 5.44 6.71
N SER A 77 -14.70 6.65 7.19
CA SER A 77 -14.37 7.82 6.35
C SER A 77 -13.27 7.61 5.31
N THR A 78 -12.32 6.69 5.56
CA THR A 78 -11.21 6.38 4.65
C THR A 78 -11.40 5.10 3.83
N VAL A 79 -12.56 4.44 3.93
CA VAL A 79 -12.86 3.22 3.15
C VAL A 79 -13.00 3.61 1.67
N PRO A 80 -12.25 2.97 0.77
CA PRO A 80 -12.38 3.26 -0.65
C PRO A 80 -13.75 2.81 -1.21
N PRO A 81 -14.26 3.47 -2.26
CA PRO A 81 -15.46 3.03 -2.96
C PRO A 81 -15.31 1.59 -3.46
N HIS A 82 -16.39 0.83 -3.36
CA HIS A 82 -16.49 -0.55 -3.82
C HIS A 82 -17.93 -0.77 -4.35
N TYR A 83 -18.08 -1.70 -5.29
CA TYR A 83 -19.36 -2.10 -5.90
C TYR A 83 -19.83 -3.45 -5.37
#